data_AF-A0A2V9IS22-F1
#
_entry.id   AF-A0A2V9IS22-F1
#
_cell.length_a   1.000
_cell.length_b   1.000
_cell.length_c   1.000
_cell.angle_alpha   90.00
_cell.angle_beta   90.00
_cell.angle_gamma   90.00
#
_symmetry.space_group_name_H-M   'P 1'
#
loop_
_entity.id
_entity.type
_entity.pdbx_description
1 polymer ?
#
loop_
_entity_poly.entity_id
_entity_poly.type
_entity_poly.pdbx_seq_one_letter_code
_entity_poly.pdbx_strand_id
1 'polypeptide(L)'
;MRSHTGSGSQSIAGLRGPVKAGTGSGNLRIEDIGDELEAHTGSGNIEIRSVKGRLHAQTGSGPIRATDIAGGFVASTGSGDVRLEQSGPGDGKVDTGSGTVEIHGLRGGLRVQAGSGGIHVEGDPTGDWSLHTGSGGLNVRVPSEAAFDVDAHTSSGRISTSHNITLQGTFGRGELRGKVGQGGVRLELRTGSGNIQIE
;
A
#
# COMPACT_ATOMS: atom_id res chain seq x y z
N MET A 1 12.50 21.37 -7.21
CA MET A 1 11.93 21.70 -8.54
C MET A 1 10.41 21.77 -8.43
N ARG A 2 9.76 22.67 -9.17
CA ARG A 2 8.30 22.68 -9.35
C ARG A 2 7.98 22.68 -10.84
N SER A 3 7.07 21.82 -11.29
CA SER A 3 6.64 21.74 -12.69
C SER A 3 5.15 21.46 -12.79
N HIS A 4 4.45 22.18 -13.66
CA HIS A 4 3.01 22.02 -13.86
C HIS A 4 2.61 22.19 -15.33
N THR A 5 1.67 21.37 -15.81
CA THR A 5 1.12 21.47 -17.18
C THR A 5 -0.32 20.97 -17.24
N GLY A 6 -1.15 21.54 -18.11
CA GLY A 6 -2.56 21.14 -18.24
C GLY A 6 -2.72 19.72 -18.79
N SER A 7 -2.16 19.42 -19.95
CA SER A 7 -2.36 18.15 -20.66
C SER A 7 -1.06 17.47 -21.11
N GLY A 8 0.08 18.14 -20.98
CA GLY A 8 1.37 17.58 -21.39
C GLY A 8 1.87 16.48 -20.45
N SER A 9 2.47 15.45 -21.01
CA SER A 9 3.24 14.49 -20.20
C SER A 9 4.54 15.14 -19.72
N GLN A 10 5.00 14.77 -18.53
CA GLN A 10 6.26 15.22 -17.97
C GLN A 10 7.20 14.05 -17.75
N SER A 11 8.45 14.24 -18.16
CA SER A 11 9.56 13.36 -17.81
C SER A 11 10.54 14.16 -16.95
N ILE A 12 10.79 13.69 -15.73
CA ILE A 12 11.69 14.36 -14.77
C ILE A 12 12.71 13.32 -14.29
N ALA A 13 13.99 13.65 -14.35
CA ALA A 13 15.04 12.70 -13.95
C ALA A 13 16.22 13.36 -13.25
N GLY A 14 16.88 12.61 -12.36
CA GLY A 14 18.23 12.92 -11.86
C GLY A 14 18.33 14.16 -10.97
N LEU A 15 17.29 14.43 -10.16
CA LEU A 15 17.24 15.58 -9.29
C LEU A 15 17.61 15.21 -7.85
N ARG A 16 18.54 15.97 -7.25
CA ARG A 16 19.04 15.68 -5.89
C ARG A 16 18.19 16.27 -4.76
N GLY A 17 17.39 17.29 -5.05
CA GLY A 17 16.53 17.95 -4.07
C GLY A 17 15.05 17.65 -4.29
N PRO A 18 14.15 18.25 -3.48
CA PRO A 18 12.74 17.91 -3.50
C PRO A 18 12.08 18.29 -4.83
N VAL A 19 11.14 17.45 -5.28
CA VAL A 19 10.44 17.59 -6.56
C VAL A 19 8.94 17.65 -6.34
N LYS A 20 8.30 18.65 -6.96
CA LYS A 20 6.85 18.73 -7.09
C LYS A 20 6.46 18.77 -8.57
N ALA A 21 5.77 17.74 -9.03
CA ALA A 21 5.36 17.57 -10.42
C ALA A 21 3.84 17.40 -10.52
N GLY A 22 3.24 18.09 -11.49
CA GLY A 22 1.79 18.20 -11.57
C GLY A 22 1.22 18.27 -12.97
N THR A 23 0.19 17.49 -13.29
CA THR A 23 -0.52 17.67 -14.56
C THR A 23 -2.03 17.48 -14.45
N GLY A 24 -2.82 18.10 -15.32
CA GLY A 24 -4.26 17.88 -15.36
C GLY A 24 -4.60 16.50 -15.93
N SER A 25 -4.14 16.19 -17.14
CA SER A 25 -4.45 14.92 -17.82
C SER A 25 -3.24 14.16 -18.33
N GLY A 26 -2.04 14.75 -18.26
CA GLY A 26 -0.82 14.14 -18.77
C GLY A 26 -0.30 13.01 -17.87
N ASN A 27 0.65 12.24 -18.41
CA ASN A 27 1.36 11.23 -17.64
C ASN A 27 2.58 11.83 -16.95
N LEU A 28 2.91 11.34 -15.77
CA LEU A 28 4.15 11.67 -15.06
C LEU A 28 5.08 10.45 -15.10
N ARG A 29 6.25 10.61 -15.71
CA ARG A 29 7.37 9.67 -15.59
C ARG A 29 8.48 10.36 -14.82
N ILE A 30 8.83 9.83 -13.65
CA ILE A 30 9.80 10.45 -12.75
C ILE A 30 10.84 9.41 -12.32
N GLU A 31 12.11 9.73 -12.50
CA GLU A 31 13.21 8.79 -12.24
C GLU A 31 14.32 9.44 -11.40
N ASP A 32 14.93 8.68 -10.49
CA ASP A 32 16.11 9.08 -9.71
C ASP A 32 15.97 10.41 -8.97
N ILE A 33 15.06 10.44 -7.99
CA ILE A 33 14.88 11.57 -7.08
C ILE A 33 15.64 11.33 -5.78
N GLY A 34 16.59 12.20 -5.48
CA GLY A 34 17.46 12.10 -4.30
C GLY A 34 16.83 12.53 -2.97
N ASP A 35 15.58 13.00 -2.99
CA ASP A 35 14.87 13.55 -1.83
C ASP A 35 13.35 13.29 -1.96
N GLU A 36 12.50 14.06 -1.29
CA GLU A 36 11.05 13.98 -1.35
C GLU A 36 10.48 14.25 -2.75
N LEU A 37 9.47 13.45 -3.13
CA LEU A 37 8.72 13.59 -4.38
C LEU A 37 7.22 13.74 -4.12
N GLU A 38 6.64 14.83 -4.63
CA GLU A 38 5.20 15.05 -4.73
C GLU A 38 4.76 15.02 -6.21
N ALA A 39 4.00 14.01 -6.59
CA ALA A 39 3.52 13.80 -7.96
C ALA A 39 1.99 13.77 -8.00
N HIS A 40 1.37 14.65 -8.80
CA HIS A 40 -0.08 14.69 -8.95
C HIS A 40 -0.53 14.73 -10.41
N THR A 41 -1.56 13.95 -10.75
CA THR A 41 -2.26 14.07 -12.03
C THR A 41 -3.77 13.96 -11.86
N GLY A 42 -4.58 14.58 -12.72
CA GLY A 42 -6.03 14.43 -12.66
C GLY A 42 -6.49 13.08 -13.21
N SER A 43 -5.99 12.67 -14.37
CA SER A 43 -6.43 11.42 -15.02
C SER A 43 -5.30 10.58 -15.61
N GLY A 44 -4.08 11.10 -15.64
CA GLY A 44 -2.95 10.38 -16.21
C GLY A 44 -2.34 9.34 -15.28
N ASN A 45 -1.35 8.64 -15.82
CA ASN A 45 -0.59 7.62 -15.11
C ASN A 45 0.58 8.26 -14.38
N ILE A 46 0.90 7.75 -13.19
CA ILE A 46 2.12 8.11 -12.46
C ILE A 46 3.05 6.90 -12.46
N GLU A 47 4.21 7.02 -13.08
CA GLU A 47 5.28 6.03 -13.07
C GLU A 47 6.53 6.64 -12.45
N ILE A 48 6.99 6.04 -11.34
CA ILE A 48 8.10 6.54 -10.54
C ILE A 48 9.12 5.42 -10.37
N ARG A 49 10.40 5.74 -10.55
CA ARG A 49 11.50 4.81 -10.29
C ARG A 49 12.55 5.51 -9.44
N SER A 50 12.93 4.91 -8.31
CA SER A 50 13.98 5.41 -7.42
C SER A 50 13.64 6.77 -6.80
N VAL A 51 13.15 6.73 -5.56
CA VAL A 51 12.96 7.91 -4.71
C VAL A 51 13.69 7.65 -3.40
N LYS A 52 14.69 8.46 -3.09
CA LYS A 52 15.49 8.29 -1.87
C LYS A 52 14.81 8.88 -0.63
N GLY A 53 13.89 9.82 -0.81
CA GLY A 53 13.08 10.40 0.26
C GLY A 53 11.68 9.80 0.37
N ARG A 54 10.75 10.60 0.92
CA ARG A 54 9.34 10.27 1.02
C ARG A 54 8.65 10.43 -0.35
N LEU A 55 7.71 9.54 -0.65
CA LEU A 55 6.86 9.65 -1.83
C LEU A 55 5.44 10.11 -1.46
N HIS A 56 4.92 11.10 -2.19
CA HIS A 56 3.50 11.43 -2.23
C HIS A 56 3.02 11.39 -3.68
N ALA A 57 2.14 10.44 -4.02
CA ALA A 57 1.59 10.26 -5.36
C ALA A 57 0.06 10.30 -5.35
N GLN A 58 -0.54 11.08 -6.23
CA GLN A 58 -2.00 11.19 -6.34
C GLN A 58 -2.45 11.24 -7.80
N THR A 59 -3.45 10.46 -8.13
CA THR A 59 -4.15 10.55 -9.42
C THR A 59 -5.66 10.46 -9.24
N GLY A 60 -6.47 11.09 -10.09
CA GLY A 60 -7.92 10.93 -9.99
C GLY A 60 -8.39 9.58 -10.52
N SER A 61 -7.80 9.08 -11.59
CA SER A 61 -8.28 7.85 -12.26
C SER A 61 -7.19 6.94 -12.80
N GLY A 62 -5.96 7.42 -12.97
CA GLY A 62 -4.88 6.61 -13.51
C GLY A 62 -4.30 5.64 -12.47
N PRO A 63 -3.47 4.68 -12.91
CA PRO A 63 -2.64 3.87 -12.03
C PRO A 63 -1.46 4.67 -11.47
N ILE A 64 -1.03 4.26 -10.27
CA ILE A 64 0.23 4.67 -9.66
C ILE A 64 1.15 3.46 -9.64
N ARG A 65 2.35 3.59 -10.21
CA ARG A 65 3.42 2.60 -10.12
C ARG A 65 4.67 3.28 -9.59
N ALA A 66 5.21 2.79 -8.49
CA ALA A 66 6.46 3.31 -7.95
C ALA A 66 7.36 2.17 -7.46
N THR A 67 8.63 2.20 -7.85
CA THR A 67 9.63 1.20 -7.43
C THR A 67 10.86 1.88 -6.82
N ASP A 68 11.60 1.13 -6.00
CA ASP A 68 12.76 1.61 -5.24
C ASP A 68 12.44 2.86 -4.40
N ILE A 69 11.39 2.78 -3.59
CA ILE A 69 11.02 3.82 -2.63
C ILE A 69 11.84 3.57 -1.35
N ALA A 70 12.81 4.43 -1.04
CA ALA A 70 13.68 4.24 0.12
C ALA A 70 13.04 4.74 1.43
N GLY A 71 12.12 5.70 1.36
CA GLY A 71 11.38 6.22 2.51
C GLY A 71 9.94 5.73 2.59
N GLY A 72 9.13 6.37 3.45
CA GLY A 72 7.68 6.14 3.50
C GLY A 72 6.94 6.68 2.29
N PHE A 73 5.68 6.28 2.13
CA PHE A 73 4.87 6.67 0.98
C PHE A 73 3.41 6.99 1.34
N VAL A 74 2.83 7.92 0.59
CA VAL A 74 1.39 8.19 0.53
C VAL A 74 0.95 8.11 -0.92
N ALA A 75 0.02 7.20 -1.23
CA ALA A 75 -0.50 7.02 -2.59
C ALA A 75 -2.04 7.08 -2.59
N SER A 76 -2.64 7.78 -3.55
CA SER A 76 -4.10 7.78 -3.67
C SER A 76 -4.60 7.82 -5.12
N THR A 77 -5.66 7.06 -5.39
CA THR A 77 -6.33 7.06 -6.69
C THR A 77 -7.83 6.79 -6.60
N GLY A 78 -8.64 7.43 -7.44
CA GLY A 78 -10.09 7.19 -7.42
C GLY A 78 -10.47 5.82 -7.98
N SER A 79 -9.75 5.34 -9.01
CA SER A 79 -10.14 4.10 -9.72
C SER A 79 -8.99 3.28 -10.26
N GLY A 80 -7.77 3.80 -10.29
CA GLY A 80 -6.62 3.07 -10.82
C GLY A 80 -6.02 2.10 -9.80
N ASP A 81 -5.19 1.20 -10.31
CA ASP A 81 -4.37 0.33 -9.46
C ASP A 81 -3.22 1.10 -8.83
N VAL A 82 -2.81 0.68 -7.64
CA VAL A 82 -1.62 1.18 -6.94
C VAL A 82 -0.65 0.03 -6.78
N ARG A 83 0.56 0.16 -7.36
CA ARG A 83 1.66 -0.81 -7.21
C ARG A 83 2.88 -0.10 -6.66
N LEU A 84 3.34 -0.50 -5.48
CA LEU A 84 4.44 0.14 -4.76
C LEU A 84 5.47 -0.91 -4.33
N GLU A 85 6.74 -0.66 -4.62
CA GLU A 85 7.86 -1.47 -4.14
C GLU A 85 8.77 -0.61 -3.28
N GLN A 86 8.83 -0.91 -1.99
CA GLN A 86 9.67 -0.21 -1.01
C GLN A 86 11.00 -0.93 -0.85
N SER A 87 12.10 -0.17 -0.85
CA SER A 87 13.46 -0.70 -0.68
C SER A 87 14.06 -0.39 0.69
N GLY A 88 13.57 0.65 1.36
CA GLY A 88 13.99 1.07 2.71
C GLY A 88 12.86 1.08 3.74
N PRO A 89 13.14 1.51 4.98
CA PRO A 89 12.13 1.60 6.03
C PRO A 89 11.24 2.84 5.87
N GLY A 90 10.00 2.73 6.31
CA GLY A 90 9.09 3.87 6.43
C GLY A 90 7.63 3.48 6.28
N ASP A 91 6.76 4.27 6.90
CA ASP A 91 5.33 3.98 6.90
C ASP A 91 4.68 4.22 5.54
N GLY A 92 3.66 3.40 5.27
CA GLY A 92 2.85 3.46 4.06
C GLY A 92 1.42 3.89 4.33
N LYS A 93 0.86 4.71 3.43
CA LYS A 93 -0.58 4.98 3.36
C LYS A 93 -1.08 4.88 1.92
N VAL A 94 -2.12 4.08 1.69
CA VAL A 94 -2.75 3.96 0.37
C VAL A 94 -4.26 4.07 0.46
N ASP A 95 -4.85 4.90 -0.39
CA ASP A 95 -6.30 5.02 -0.55
C ASP A 95 -6.70 4.78 -2.01
N THR A 96 -7.61 3.84 -2.27
CA THR A 96 -8.20 3.63 -3.60
C THR A 96 -9.70 3.40 -3.56
N GLY A 97 -10.44 3.92 -4.54
CA GLY A 97 -11.87 3.65 -4.66
C GLY A 97 -12.14 2.24 -5.18
N SER A 98 -11.66 1.92 -6.38
CA SER A 98 -12.00 0.67 -7.07
C SER A 98 -10.82 -0.18 -7.54
N GLY A 99 -9.60 0.37 -7.51
CA GLY A 99 -8.43 -0.33 -8.04
C GLY A 99 -7.82 -1.32 -7.04
N THR A 100 -6.95 -2.18 -7.53
CA THR A 100 -6.19 -3.12 -6.68
C THR A 100 -4.97 -2.43 -6.10
N VAL A 101 -4.65 -2.75 -4.84
CA VAL A 101 -3.42 -2.31 -4.17
C VAL A 101 -2.45 -3.50 -4.09
N GLU A 102 -1.24 -3.31 -4.59
CA GLU A 102 -0.13 -4.26 -4.46
C GLU A 102 1.07 -3.50 -3.85
N ILE A 103 1.56 -3.98 -2.70
CA ILE A 103 2.69 -3.38 -1.99
C ILE A 103 3.70 -4.50 -1.71
N HIS A 104 4.96 -4.28 -2.08
CA HIS A 104 6.06 -5.21 -1.81
C HIS A 104 7.20 -4.54 -1.04
N GLY A 105 7.90 -5.34 -0.23
CA GLY A 105 9.10 -4.91 0.49
C GLY A 105 8.84 -3.93 1.64
N LEU A 106 7.58 -3.80 2.08
CA LEU A 106 7.22 -2.86 3.14
C LEU A 106 7.99 -3.16 4.44
N ARG A 107 8.59 -2.14 5.06
CA ARG A 107 9.19 -2.23 6.40
C ARG A 107 8.75 -1.03 7.24
N GLY A 108 7.63 -1.16 7.93
CA GLY A 108 7.03 -0.08 8.69
C GLY A 108 5.56 -0.34 9.04
N GLY A 109 4.88 0.69 9.50
CA GLY A 109 3.42 0.69 9.63
C GLY A 109 2.73 0.87 8.28
N LEU A 110 1.50 0.39 8.16
CA LEU A 110 0.74 0.48 6.92
C LEU A 110 -0.74 0.73 7.16
N ARG A 111 -1.30 1.69 6.42
CA ARG A 111 -2.75 1.88 6.32
C ARG A 111 -3.18 1.78 4.86
N VAL A 112 -4.07 0.84 4.55
CA VAL A 112 -4.67 0.72 3.22
C VAL A 112 -6.18 0.73 3.34
N GLN A 113 -6.81 1.56 2.51
CA GLN A 113 -8.26 1.57 2.32
C GLN A 113 -8.59 1.40 0.83
N ALA A 114 -9.32 0.34 0.51
CA ALA A 114 -9.87 0.08 -0.81
C ALA A 114 -11.41 0.03 -0.75
N GLY A 115 -12.12 0.60 -1.72
CA GLY A 115 -13.58 0.45 -1.77
C GLY A 115 -13.99 -0.94 -2.23
N SER A 116 -13.59 -1.32 -3.44
CA SER A 116 -13.98 -2.62 -4.04
C SER A 116 -12.82 -3.50 -4.50
N GLY A 117 -11.61 -2.94 -4.67
CA GLY A 117 -10.44 -3.68 -5.12
C GLY A 117 -9.80 -4.56 -4.04
N GLY A 118 -8.98 -5.51 -4.48
CA GLY A 118 -8.18 -6.36 -3.60
C GLY A 118 -6.97 -5.63 -3.04
N ILE A 119 -6.45 -6.13 -1.92
CA ILE A 119 -5.23 -5.61 -1.29
C ILE A 119 -4.26 -6.80 -1.15
N HIS A 120 -3.09 -6.66 -1.75
CA HIS A 120 -1.98 -7.59 -1.66
C HIS A 120 -0.81 -6.84 -1.02
N VAL A 121 -0.33 -7.32 0.12
CA VAL A 121 0.79 -6.70 0.85
C VAL A 121 1.81 -7.77 1.18
N GLU A 122 3.05 -7.50 0.84
CA GLU A 122 4.22 -8.29 1.21
C GLU A 122 5.23 -7.38 1.94
N GLY A 123 5.65 -7.78 3.13
CA GLY A 123 6.62 -7.01 3.91
C GLY A 123 6.81 -7.51 5.32
N ASP A 124 7.69 -6.82 6.05
CA ASP A 124 7.97 -7.03 7.46
C ASP A 124 7.20 -6.00 8.30
N PRO A 125 6.20 -6.43 9.09
CA PRO A 125 5.41 -5.52 9.91
C PRO A 125 6.22 -5.07 11.13
N THR A 126 7.03 -4.02 10.95
CA THR A 126 7.74 -3.36 12.06
C THR A 126 6.91 -2.24 12.72
N GLY A 127 5.67 -2.06 12.26
CA GLY A 127 4.64 -1.17 12.82
C GLY A 127 3.25 -1.72 12.51
N ASP A 128 2.21 -1.09 13.06
CA ASP A 128 0.83 -1.57 12.92
C ASP A 128 0.34 -1.53 11.47
N TRP A 129 -0.37 -2.57 11.06
CA TRP A 129 -1.01 -2.67 9.74
C TRP A 129 -2.52 -2.63 9.89
N SER A 130 -3.17 -1.78 9.11
CA SER A 130 -4.61 -1.57 9.08
C SER A 130 -5.08 -1.64 7.63
N LEU A 131 -5.57 -2.80 7.21
CA LEU A 131 -5.97 -3.09 5.83
C LEU A 131 -7.47 -3.29 5.74
N HIS A 132 -8.14 -2.43 4.97
CA HIS A 132 -9.60 -2.42 4.85
C HIS A 132 -10.00 -2.44 3.38
N THR A 133 -10.88 -3.37 3.01
CA THR A 133 -11.56 -3.37 1.70
C THR A 133 -13.05 -3.66 1.84
N GLY A 134 -13.91 -3.06 1.01
CA GLY A 134 -15.34 -3.35 1.06
C GLY A 134 -15.67 -4.74 0.51
N SER A 135 -15.22 -5.02 -0.71
CA SER A 135 -15.58 -6.25 -1.43
C SER A 135 -14.39 -7.12 -1.85
N GLY A 136 -13.17 -6.57 -1.83
CA GLY A 136 -11.98 -7.26 -2.29
C GLY A 136 -11.46 -8.30 -1.30
N GLY A 137 -10.56 -9.17 -1.78
CA GLY A 137 -9.77 -10.05 -0.92
C GLY A 137 -8.59 -9.30 -0.29
N LEU A 138 -8.16 -9.77 0.87
CA LEU A 138 -6.92 -9.37 1.51
C LEU A 138 -5.93 -10.54 1.42
N ASN A 139 -4.77 -10.33 0.80
CA ASN A 139 -3.65 -11.25 0.85
C ASN A 139 -2.48 -10.53 1.53
N VAL A 140 -2.03 -11.10 2.64
CA VAL A 140 -0.94 -10.57 3.45
C VAL A 140 0.15 -11.63 3.51
N ARG A 141 1.36 -11.25 3.08
CA ARG A 141 2.57 -12.07 3.14
C ARG A 141 3.55 -11.45 4.11
N VAL A 142 3.90 -12.19 5.14
CA VAL A 142 4.87 -11.77 6.15
C VAL A 142 5.92 -12.87 6.33
N PRO A 143 7.14 -12.55 6.81
CA PRO A 143 8.15 -13.56 7.08
C PRO A 143 7.64 -14.63 8.05
N SER A 144 8.03 -15.89 7.85
CA SER A 144 7.60 -17.04 8.66
C SER A 144 7.93 -16.92 10.16
N GLU A 145 8.96 -16.13 10.47
CA GLU A 145 9.50 -15.82 11.78
C GLU A 145 8.89 -14.56 12.41
N ALA A 146 8.00 -13.87 11.70
CA ALA A 146 7.39 -12.64 12.18
C ALA A 146 6.51 -12.91 13.42
N ALA A 147 6.49 -11.94 14.32
CA ALA A 147 5.67 -11.96 15.53
C ALA A 147 4.72 -10.76 15.53
N PHE A 148 3.42 -11.05 15.62
CA PHE A 148 2.37 -10.03 15.54
C PHE A 148 1.07 -10.50 16.18
N ASP A 149 0.26 -9.55 16.60
CA ASP A 149 -1.12 -9.80 17.00
C ASP A 149 -2.03 -9.60 15.79
N VAL A 150 -2.87 -10.60 15.47
CA VAL A 150 -3.80 -10.54 14.34
C VAL A 150 -5.23 -10.31 14.83
N ASP A 151 -5.93 -9.42 14.14
CA ASP A 151 -7.36 -9.19 14.27
C ASP A 151 -7.99 -9.07 12.87
N ALA A 152 -8.46 -10.20 12.35
CA ALA A 152 -9.03 -10.31 11.02
C ALA A 152 -10.54 -10.58 11.07
N HIS A 153 -11.30 -9.89 10.23
CA HIS A 153 -12.76 -10.04 10.13
C HIS A 153 -13.26 -9.95 8.69
N THR A 154 -14.14 -10.89 8.31
CA THR A 154 -14.89 -10.94 7.05
C THR A 154 -16.35 -11.30 7.31
N SER A 155 -17.29 -10.64 6.64
CA SER A 155 -18.72 -10.91 6.86
C SER A 155 -19.20 -12.15 6.11
N SER A 156 -18.71 -12.41 4.89
CA SER A 156 -19.13 -13.57 4.09
C SER A 156 -18.00 -14.43 3.53
N GLY A 157 -16.74 -14.01 3.70
CA GLY A 157 -15.58 -14.75 3.20
C GLY A 157 -15.04 -15.79 4.18
N ARG A 158 -13.89 -16.36 3.81
CA ARG A 158 -13.09 -17.24 4.66
C ARG A 158 -11.80 -16.54 5.08
N ILE A 159 -11.38 -16.81 6.32
CA ILE A 159 -10.06 -16.44 6.81
C ILE A 159 -9.20 -17.71 6.85
N SER A 160 -8.00 -17.64 6.29
CA SER A 160 -7.01 -18.74 6.31
C SER A 160 -5.61 -18.21 6.58
N THR A 161 -4.79 -19.02 7.24
CA THR A 161 -3.41 -18.69 7.54
C THR A 161 -2.52 -19.93 7.54
N SER A 162 -1.30 -19.79 7.05
CA SER A 162 -0.23 -20.80 7.16
C SER A 162 0.66 -20.62 8.39
N HIS A 163 0.48 -19.54 9.14
CA HIS A 163 1.26 -19.27 10.35
C HIS A 163 0.74 -20.10 11.54
N ASN A 164 1.66 -20.51 12.42
CA ASN A 164 1.29 -21.11 13.69
C ASN A 164 0.72 -20.04 14.63
N ILE A 165 -0.60 -19.98 14.75
CA ILE A 165 -1.29 -18.98 15.56
C ILE A 165 -1.66 -19.56 16.92
N THR A 166 -1.22 -18.90 17.98
CA THR A 166 -1.79 -19.10 19.31
C THR A 166 -3.11 -18.33 19.37
N LEU A 167 -4.18 -19.07 19.14
CA LEU A 167 -5.54 -18.57 19.21
C LEU A 167 -5.91 -18.14 20.64
N GLN A 168 -6.49 -16.95 20.80
CA GLN A 168 -7.01 -16.46 22.08
C GLN A 168 -8.50 -16.15 21.95
N GLY A 169 -9.35 -16.84 22.72
CA GLY A 169 -10.79 -16.56 22.84
C GLY A 169 -11.72 -17.52 22.08
N THR A 170 -12.94 -17.05 21.82
CA THR A 170 -14.02 -17.80 21.13
C THR A 170 -14.12 -17.34 19.68
N PHE A 171 -14.11 -18.27 18.73
CA PHE A 171 -14.10 -17.97 17.29
C PHE A 171 -15.48 -18.08 16.67
N GLY A 172 -15.90 -17.04 15.95
CA GLY A 172 -17.09 -17.03 15.10
C GLY A 172 -16.80 -17.39 13.65
N ARG A 173 -17.84 -17.55 12.82
CA ARG A 173 -17.65 -17.59 11.36
C ARG A 173 -17.15 -16.23 10.89
N GLY A 174 -15.99 -16.20 10.23
CA GLY A 174 -15.46 -14.98 9.62
C GLY A 174 -14.67 -14.06 10.54
N GLU A 175 -14.25 -14.53 11.73
CA GLU A 175 -13.38 -13.76 12.62
C GLU A 175 -12.17 -14.59 13.05
N LEU A 176 -10.99 -13.98 13.09
CA LEU A 176 -9.75 -14.56 13.57
C LEU A 176 -9.02 -13.53 14.43
N ARG A 177 -8.90 -13.84 15.72
CA ARG A 177 -8.06 -13.09 16.65
C ARG A 177 -7.05 -14.00 17.31
N GLY A 178 -5.79 -13.58 17.37
CA GLY A 178 -4.76 -14.39 17.98
C GLY A 178 -3.40 -13.76 17.91
N LYS A 179 -2.41 -14.51 18.39
CA LYS A 179 -1.01 -14.10 18.41
C LYS A 179 -0.20 -15.05 17.55
N VAL A 180 0.68 -14.50 16.73
CA VAL A 180 1.69 -15.23 15.96
C VAL A 180 3.04 -15.00 16.62
N GLY A 181 3.80 -16.07 16.84
CA GLY A 181 5.07 -16.01 17.58
C GLY A 181 4.87 -15.48 19.00
N GLN A 182 5.58 -14.40 19.35
CA GLN A 182 5.47 -13.73 20.66
C GLN A 182 4.39 -12.62 20.70
N GLY A 183 3.64 -12.42 19.60
CA GLY A 183 2.80 -11.23 19.40
C GLY A 183 3.64 -9.99 19.08
N GLY A 184 3.05 -8.79 19.22
CA GLY A 184 3.77 -7.54 19.00
C GLY A 184 2.91 -6.48 18.32
N VAL A 185 3.33 -6.05 17.14
CA VAL A 185 2.55 -5.10 16.33
C VAL A 185 1.20 -5.69 15.94
N ARG A 186 0.22 -4.84 15.70
CA ARG A 186 -1.14 -5.27 15.37
C ARG A 186 -1.38 -5.28 13.86
N LEU A 187 -1.89 -6.40 13.35
CA LEU A 187 -2.44 -6.55 12.00
C LEU A 187 -3.96 -6.58 12.08
N GLU A 188 -4.59 -5.44 11.79
CA GLU A 188 -6.04 -5.32 11.63
C GLU A 188 -6.43 -5.50 10.15
N LEU A 189 -7.18 -6.56 9.85
CA LEU A 189 -7.55 -6.97 8.50
C LEU A 189 -9.07 -7.05 8.38
N ARG A 190 -9.68 -6.21 7.56
CA ARG A 190 -11.14 -6.15 7.39
C ARG A 190 -11.55 -6.25 5.93
N THR A 191 -12.47 -7.17 5.63
CA THR A 191 -13.20 -7.17 4.35
C THR A 191 -14.69 -7.40 4.56
N GLY A 192 -15.55 -6.81 3.73
CA GLY A 192 -16.98 -7.10 3.79
C GLY A 192 -17.29 -8.47 3.22
N SER A 193 -16.83 -8.74 1.99
CA SER A 193 -17.23 -9.93 1.23
C SER A 193 -16.09 -10.86 0.83
N GLY A 194 -14.84 -10.40 0.87
CA GLY A 194 -13.69 -11.14 0.37
C GLY A 194 -13.11 -12.13 1.37
N ASN A 195 -12.16 -12.94 0.88
CA ASN A 195 -11.35 -13.80 1.73
C ASN A 195 -10.17 -13.01 2.32
N ILE A 196 -9.73 -13.43 3.50
CA ILE A 196 -8.49 -12.94 4.12
C ILE A 196 -7.52 -14.12 4.16
N GLN A 197 -6.36 -13.96 3.53
CA GLN A 197 -5.31 -14.94 3.50
C GLN A 197 -4.03 -14.33 4.07
N ILE A 198 -3.46 -14.99 5.07
CA ILE A 198 -2.23 -14.57 5.76
C ILE A 198 -1.20 -15.67 5.57
N GLU A 199 -0.23 -15.43 4.69
CA GLU A 199 0.79 -16.40 4.30
C GLU A 199 2.12 -16.15 4.96
#